data_AF-A0A094QG13-F1
#
_entry.id   AF-A0A094QG13-F1
#
_cell.length_a   1.000
_cell.length_b   1.000
_cell.length_c   1.000
_cell.angle_alpha   90.00
_cell.angle_beta   90.00
_cell.angle_gamma   90.00
#
_symmetry.space_group_name_H-M   'P 1'
#
loop_
_entity.id
_entity.type
_entity.pdbx_description
1 polymer ?
#
loop_
_entity_poly.entity_id
_entity_poly.type
_entity_poly.pdbx_seq_one_letter_code
_entity_poly.pdbx_strand_id
1 'polypeptide(L)'
;MRITEADKKFLKAEIEVLKAPELDSPPAQRLPEVIETVSKMLSEIEKNGIDAVRKYSRDLDKWDKDFELSAADLAKTGDKLSPELRKALEIGSERTKMFAKETRKHLVDFELETTPGVVLGQKYIPIERVGAYLPAG
;
A
#
# COMPACT_ATOMS: atom_id res chain seq x y z
N MET A 1 -15.22 -8.76 4.23
CA MET A 1 -14.60 -9.89 4.96
C MET A 1 -14.95 -11.15 4.18
N ARG A 2 -13.98 -11.88 3.64
CA ARG A 2 -14.22 -13.08 2.82
C ARG A 2 -13.93 -14.30 3.67
N ILE A 3 -14.81 -15.29 3.59
CA ILE A 3 -14.61 -16.63 4.16
C ILE A 3 -13.98 -17.47 3.06
N THR A 4 -12.70 -17.81 3.20
CA THR A 4 -11.98 -18.72 2.30
C THR A 4 -12.21 -20.18 2.69
N GLU A 5 -11.82 -21.15 1.85
CA GLU A 5 -11.82 -22.56 2.23
C GLU A 5 -10.96 -22.83 3.47
N ALA A 6 -9.86 -22.09 3.63
CA ALA A 6 -9.00 -22.18 4.81
C ALA A 6 -9.71 -21.67 6.08
N ASP A 7 -10.69 -20.76 5.93
CA ASP A 7 -11.46 -20.21 7.05
C ASP A 7 -12.62 -21.11 7.47
N LYS A 8 -13.15 -21.93 6.55
CA LYS A 8 -14.26 -22.86 6.83
C LYS A 8 -13.97 -23.83 7.97
N LYS A 9 -12.71 -24.24 8.14
CA LYS A 9 -12.30 -25.12 9.25
C LYS A 9 -12.51 -24.49 10.64
N PHE A 10 -12.64 -23.17 10.71
CA PHE A 10 -12.87 -22.42 11.95
C PHE A 10 -14.34 -22.07 12.18
N LEU A 11 -15.22 -22.36 11.23
CA LEU A 11 -16.62 -21.98 11.27
C LEU A 11 -17.46 -23.21 11.66
N LYS A 12 -18.16 -23.10 12.80
CA LYS A 12 -18.92 -24.21 13.40
C LYS A 12 -20.38 -24.30 12.91
N ALA A 13 -20.77 -23.46 11.95
CA ALA A 13 -22.13 -23.39 11.41
C ALA A 13 -22.12 -23.68 9.91
N GLU A 14 -23.22 -24.22 9.39
CA GLU A 14 -23.43 -24.30 7.94
C GLU A 14 -23.56 -22.89 7.36
N ILE A 15 -22.75 -22.59 6.35
CA ILE A 15 -22.73 -21.29 5.70
C ILE A 15 -23.27 -21.45 4.30
N GLU A 16 -24.40 -20.79 4.04
CA GLU A 16 -24.96 -20.62 2.71
C GLU A 16 -24.50 -19.27 2.13
N VAL A 17 -23.76 -19.31 1.03
CA VAL A 17 -23.30 -18.10 0.34
C VAL A 17 -24.36 -17.67 -0.65
N LEU A 18 -25.15 -16.66 -0.28
CA LEU A 18 -26.24 -16.15 -1.13
C LEU A 18 -25.74 -15.37 -2.35
N LYS A 19 -24.56 -14.73 -2.24
CA LYS A 19 -23.94 -13.96 -3.33
C LYS A 19 -22.44 -13.85 -3.11
N ALA A 20 -21.66 -14.23 -4.11
CA ALA A 20 -20.22 -14.01 -4.18
C ALA A 20 -19.89 -13.26 -5.48
N PRO A 21 -18.80 -12.47 -5.52
CA PRO A 21 -18.29 -11.97 -6.78
C PRO A 21 -17.91 -13.14 -7.70
N GLU A 22 -18.21 -13.05 -8.99
CA GLU A 22 -17.84 -14.08 -9.98
C GLU A 22 -16.32 -14.23 -10.13
N LEU A 23 -15.57 -13.16 -9.84
CA LEU A 23 -14.12 -13.11 -9.95
C LEU A 23 -13.53 -12.41 -8.72
N ASP A 24 -12.53 -13.06 -8.12
CA ASP A 24 -11.91 -12.63 -6.86
C ASP A 24 -10.67 -11.76 -7.02
N SER A 25 -10.23 -11.57 -8.27
CA SER A 25 -9.03 -10.83 -8.61
C SER A 25 -8.93 -10.62 -10.12
N PRO A 26 -8.21 -9.57 -10.58
CA PRO A 26 -7.88 -9.38 -11.98
C PRO A 26 -7.33 -10.68 -12.60
N PRO A 27 -7.66 -11.03 -13.85
CA PRO A 27 -7.20 -12.27 -14.50
C PRO A 27 -5.69 -12.51 -14.37
N ALA A 28 -4.88 -11.45 -14.52
CA ALA A 28 -3.41 -11.53 -14.39
C ALA A 28 -2.93 -12.03 -13.02
N GLN A 29 -3.66 -11.76 -11.93
CA GLN A 29 -3.31 -12.24 -10.58
C GLN A 29 -3.68 -13.70 -10.33
N ARG A 30 -4.37 -14.35 -11.27
CA ARG A 30 -4.79 -15.75 -11.20
C ARG A 30 -4.01 -16.66 -12.14
N LEU A 31 -3.15 -16.10 -12.99
CA LEU A 31 -2.32 -16.88 -13.89
C LEU A 31 -1.21 -17.56 -13.06
N PRO A 32 -1.13 -18.90 -13.04
CA PRO A 32 -0.11 -19.62 -12.27
C PRO A 32 1.31 -19.15 -12.59
N GLU A 33 1.55 -18.79 -13.85
CA GLU A 33 2.85 -18.34 -14.36
C GLU A 33 3.27 -16.97 -13.80
N VAL A 34 2.30 -16.07 -13.60
CA VAL A 34 2.53 -14.77 -12.94
C VAL A 34 2.83 -14.98 -11.46
N ILE A 35 2.06 -15.84 -10.79
CA ILE A 35 2.27 -16.17 -9.37
C ILE A 35 3.66 -16.78 -9.17
N GLU A 36 4.05 -17.73 -10.00
CA GLU A 36 5.37 -18.37 -9.96
C GLU A 36 6.49 -17.35 -10.16
N THR A 37 6.36 -16.50 -11.19
CA THR A 37 7.36 -15.47 -11.50
C THR A 37 7.53 -14.50 -10.33
N VAL A 38 6.43 -13.94 -9.81
CA VAL A 38 6.47 -12.98 -8.69
C VAL A 38 7.02 -13.64 -7.42
N SER A 39 6.59 -14.87 -7.12
CA SER A 39 7.08 -15.62 -5.93
C SER A 39 8.58 -15.86 -5.99
N LYS A 40 9.10 -16.20 -7.18
CA LYS A 40 10.54 -16.35 -7.41
C LYS A 40 11.28 -15.01 -7.20
N MET A 41 10.77 -13.92 -7.77
CA MET A 41 11.38 -12.59 -7.62
C MET A 41 11.43 -12.14 -6.16
N LEU A 42 10.32 -12.28 -5.43
CA LEU A 42 10.26 -11.93 -4.01
C LEU A 42 11.22 -12.79 -3.18
N SER A 43 11.32 -14.10 -3.47
CA SER A 43 12.27 -15.00 -2.81
C SER A 43 13.73 -14.62 -3.09
N GLU A 44 14.06 -14.18 -4.31
CA GLU A 44 15.40 -13.69 -4.65
C GLU A 44 15.72 -12.37 -3.93
N ILE A 45 14.74 -11.46 -3.81
CA ILE A 45 14.89 -10.18 -3.10
C ILE A 45 15.02 -10.40 -1.59
N GLU A 46 14.24 -11.30 -0.99
CA GLU A 46 14.34 -11.62 0.43
C GLU A 46 15.73 -12.17 0.79
N LYS A 47 16.31 -13.02 -0.08
CA LYS A 47 17.62 -13.64 0.15
C LYS A 47 18.79 -12.70 -0.09
N ASN A 48 18.72 -11.88 -1.14
CA ASN A 48 19.88 -11.11 -1.63
C ASN A 48 19.71 -9.59 -1.47
N GLY A 49 18.58 -9.13 -0.94
CA GLY A 49 18.31 -7.72 -0.68
C GLY A 49 18.43 -6.85 -1.93
N ILE A 50 19.15 -5.73 -1.76
CA ILE A 50 19.27 -4.67 -2.78
C ILE A 50 19.97 -5.13 -4.06
N ASP A 51 20.84 -6.15 -3.99
CA ASP A 51 21.54 -6.67 -5.17
C ASP A 51 20.58 -7.37 -6.14
N ALA A 52 19.59 -8.11 -5.62
CA ALA A 52 18.53 -8.69 -6.43
C ALA A 52 17.63 -7.60 -7.04
N VAL A 53 17.29 -6.57 -6.27
CA VAL A 53 16.53 -5.41 -6.80
C VAL A 53 17.29 -4.73 -7.93
N ARG A 54 18.61 -4.53 -7.77
CA ARG A 54 19.50 -3.97 -8.80
C ARG A 54 19.54 -4.83 -10.06
N LYS A 55 19.65 -6.15 -9.91
CA LYS A 55 19.57 -7.10 -11.03
C LYS A 55 18.25 -6.92 -11.79
N TYR A 56 17.11 -6.94 -11.10
CA TYR A 56 15.81 -6.79 -11.76
C TYR A 56 15.62 -5.41 -12.41
N SER A 57 16.12 -4.33 -11.79
CA SER A 57 16.07 -2.99 -12.37
C SER A 57 16.85 -2.89 -13.69
N ARG A 58 18.02 -3.55 -13.79
CA ARG A 58 18.75 -3.66 -15.06
C ARG A 58 18.02 -4.51 -16.10
N ASP A 59 17.45 -5.63 -15.66
CA ASP A 59 16.84 -6.61 -16.57
C ASP A 59 15.51 -6.10 -17.15
N LEU A 60 14.69 -5.44 -16.33
CA LEU A 60 13.33 -4.99 -16.67
C LEU A 60 13.32 -3.53 -17.15
N ASP A 61 13.93 -2.62 -16.38
CA ASP A 61 13.83 -1.17 -16.62
C ASP A 61 15.03 -0.62 -17.40
N LYS A 62 16.07 -1.44 -17.60
CA LYS A 62 17.38 -1.01 -18.14
C LYS A 62 18.00 0.12 -17.32
N TRP A 63 17.75 0.12 -16.00
CA TRP A 63 18.22 1.14 -15.08
C TRP A 63 19.32 0.59 -14.16
N ASP A 64 20.47 1.28 -14.13
CA ASP A 64 21.63 0.89 -13.30
C ASP A 64 22.21 2.07 -12.50
N LYS A 65 21.44 3.15 -12.33
CA LYS A 65 21.83 4.32 -11.54
C LYS A 65 21.23 4.27 -10.13
N ASP A 66 21.61 5.19 -9.26
CA ASP A 66 21.08 5.25 -7.89
C ASP A 66 19.55 5.22 -7.83
N PHE A 67 19.01 4.52 -6.83
CA PHE A 67 17.57 4.41 -6.59
C PHE A 67 17.01 5.64 -5.88
N GLU A 68 17.83 6.26 -5.04
CA GLU A 68 17.46 7.48 -4.34
C GLU A 68 17.76 8.67 -5.24
N LEU A 69 16.77 9.55 -5.40
CA LEU A 69 16.97 10.81 -6.10
C LEU A 69 17.80 11.75 -5.23
N SER A 70 18.82 12.35 -5.83
CA SER A 70 19.59 13.40 -5.16
C SER A 70 18.71 14.62 -4.88
N ALA A 71 19.04 15.39 -3.84
CA ALA A 71 18.35 16.64 -3.55
C ALA A 71 18.39 17.62 -4.75
N ALA A 72 19.49 17.61 -5.50
CA ALA A 72 19.66 18.44 -6.70
C ALA A 72 18.74 18.00 -7.84
N ASP A 73 18.52 16.70 -8.03
CA ASP A 73 17.59 16.19 -9.05
C ASP A 73 16.14 16.44 -8.64
N LEU A 74 15.81 16.22 -7.37
CA LEU A 74 14.51 16.53 -6.79
C LEU A 74 14.12 17.99 -7.02
N ALA A 75 15.02 18.94 -6.76
CA ALA A 75 14.78 20.37 -6.96
C ALA A 75 14.38 20.72 -8.41
N LYS A 76 14.90 19.98 -9.39
CA LYS A 76 14.66 20.21 -10.82
C LYS A 76 13.40 19.53 -11.37
N THR A 77 12.80 18.60 -10.63
CA THR A 77 11.66 17.78 -11.11
C THR A 77 10.48 18.62 -11.60
N GLY A 78 10.26 19.78 -11.01
CA GLY A 78 9.17 20.68 -11.38
C GLY A 78 9.52 21.72 -12.45
N ASP A 79 10.77 21.84 -12.88
CA ASP A 79 11.22 22.94 -13.76
C ASP A 79 10.63 22.83 -15.17
N LYS A 80 10.25 21.63 -15.58
CA LYS A 80 9.66 21.34 -16.90
C LYS A 80 8.13 21.46 -16.93
N LEU A 81 7.50 21.73 -15.78
CA LEU A 81 6.05 21.87 -15.71
C LEU A 81 5.63 23.25 -16.21
N SER A 82 4.52 23.33 -16.95
CA SER A 82 3.90 24.62 -17.23
C SER A 82 3.42 25.28 -15.92
N PRO A 83 3.38 26.62 -15.84
CA PRO A 83 2.88 27.32 -14.66
C PRO A 83 1.47 26.86 -14.25
N GLU A 84 0.61 26.59 -15.22
CA GLU A 84 -0.78 26.14 -15.00
C GLU A 84 -0.83 24.74 -14.40
N LEU A 85 -0.05 23.79 -14.96
CA LEU A 85 0.01 22.42 -14.46
C LEU A 85 0.60 22.37 -13.05
N ARG A 86 1.69 23.12 -12.81
CA ARG A 86 2.28 23.24 -11.47
C ARG A 86 1.25 23.73 -10.46
N LYS A 87 0.55 24.82 -10.77
CA LYS A 87 -0.50 25.37 -9.90
C LYS A 87 -1.62 24.37 -9.63
N ALA A 88 -2.05 23.61 -10.65
CA ALA A 88 -3.07 22.58 -10.48
C ALA A 88 -2.63 21.46 -9.53
N LEU A 89 -1.39 20.98 -9.67
CA LEU A 89 -0.80 19.96 -8.77
C LEU A 89 -0.65 20.47 -7.34
N GLU A 90 -0.21 21.72 -7.16
CA GLU A 90 -0.07 22.36 -5.86
C GLU A 90 -1.42 22.47 -5.14
N ILE A 91 -2.47 22.93 -5.84
CA ILE A 91 -3.85 22.99 -5.32
C ILE A 91 -4.35 21.59 -4.95
N GLY A 92 -4.10 20.59 -5.80
CA GLY A 92 -4.47 19.20 -5.51
C GLY A 92 -3.80 18.69 -4.22
N SER A 93 -2.48 18.85 -4.12
CA SER A 93 -1.71 18.49 -2.93
C SER A 93 -2.21 19.22 -1.68
N GLU A 94 -2.49 20.53 -1.78
CA GLU A 94 -3.00 21.33 -0.66
C GLU A 94 -4.34 20.80 -0.15
N ARG A 95 -5.29 20.57 -1.06
CA ARG A 95 -6.64 20.06 -0.71
C ARG A 95 -6.57 18.66 -0.10
N THR A 96 -5.76 17.76 -0.66
CA THR A 96 -5.54 16.42 -0.09
C THR A 96 -4.95 16.52 1.32
N LYS A 97 -3.94 17.36 1.53
CA LYS A 97 -3.33 17.58 2.86
C LYS A 97 -4.32 18.19 3.85
N MET A 98 -5.12 19.15 3.42
CA MET A 98 -6.14 19.80 4.25
C MET A 98 -7.14 18.75 4.76
N PHE A 99 -7.69 17.93 3.86
CA PHE A 99 -8.66 16.91 4.24
C PHE A 99 -8.04 15.82 5.12
N ALA A 100 -6.84 15.32 4.79
CA ALA A 100 -6.14 14.33 5.61
C ALA A 100 -5.86 14.84 7.04
N LYS A 101 -5.48 16.12 7.18
CA LYS A 101 -5.33 16.76 8.50
C LYS A 101 -6.65 16.79 9.26
N GLU A 102 -7.75 17.14 8.58
CA GLU A 102 -9.07 17.19 9.21
C GLU A 102 -9.54 15.80 9.66
N THR A 103 -9.39 14.78 8.82
CA THR A 103 -9.66 13.39 9.21
C THR A 103 -8.84 12.96 10.42
N ARG A 104 -7.54 13.31 10.45
CA ARG A 104 -6.66 12.98 11.57
C ARG A 104 -7.13 13.58 12.90
N LYS A 105 -7.69 14.80 12.90
CA LYS A 105 -8.22 15.43 14.13
C LYS A 105 -9.36 14.64 14.76
N HIS A 106 -10.06 13.84 13.97
CA HIS A 106 -11.19 13.02 14.42
C HIS A 106 -10.78 11.60 14.84
N LEU A 107 -9.50 11.23 14.69
CA LEU A 107 -8.94 9.99 15.23
C LEU A 107 -8.59 10.19 16.70
N VAL A 108 -9.64 10.19 17.55
CA VAL A 108 -9.54 10.46 18.98
C VAL A 108 -9.59 9.14 19.74
N ASP A 109 -8.56 8.91 20.57
CA ASP A 109 -8.53 7.79 21.51
C ASP A 109 -9.61 7.98 22.58
N PHE A 110 -10.14 6.89 23.12
CA PHE A 110 -11.07 6.97 24.25
C PHE A 110 -10.85 5.86 25.25
N GLU A 111 -11.23 6.12 26.48
CA GLU A 111 -11.34 5.16 27.57
C GLU A 111 -12.66 5.37 28.31
N LEU A 112 -13.21 4.28 28.86
CA LEU A 112 -14.47 4.24 29.59
C LEU A 112 -14.37 3.16 30.68
N GLU A 113 -14.72 3.52 31.91
CA GLU A 113 -14.95 2.55 32.97
C GLU A 113 -16.36 1.97 32.85
N THR A 114 -16.45 0.66 32.56
CA THR A 114 -17.74 -0.02 32.35
C THR A 114 -18.38 -0.53 33.63
N THR A 115 -17.56 -0.84 34.63
CA THR A 115 -17.93 -1.28 35.98
C THR A 115 -16.73 -0.98 36.90
N PRO A 116 -16.90 -0.80 38.22
CA PRO A 116 -15.81 -0.40 39.11
C PRO A 116 -14.56 -1.27 38.94
N GLY A 117 -13.46 -0.63 38.54
CA GLY A 117 -12.16 -1.25 38.31
C GLY A 117 -11.93 -1.83 36.90
N VAL A 118 -12.87 -1.70 35.97
CA VAL A 118 -12.73 -2.23 34.59
C VAL A 118 -12.81 -1.11 33.55
N VAL A 119 -11.66 -0.74 33.00
CA VAL A 119 -11.50 0.28 31.96
C VAL A 119 -11.31 -0.37 30.59
N LEU A 120 -12.14 0.02 29.62
CA LEU A 120 -12.05 -0.36 28.22
C LEU A 120 -11.77 0.89 27.38
N GLY A 121 -11.25 0.73 26.17
CA GLY A 121 -10.96 1.86 25.30
C GLY A 121 -10.57 1.49 23.89
N GLN A 122 -10.32 2.51 23.09
CA GLN A 122 -9.76 2.39 21.74
C GLN A 122 -8.58 3.35 21.59
N LYS A 123 -7.54 2.87 20.91
CA LYS A 123 -6.35 3.66 20.60
C LYS A 123 -5.97 3.55 19.13
N TYR A 124 -5.67 4.70 18.51
CA TYR A 124 -5.11 4.76 17.16
C TYR A 124 -3.58 4.74 17.22
N ILE A 125 -2.97 3.69 16.68
CA ILE A 125 -1.51 3.53 16.64
C ILE A 125 -1.02 3.72 15.19
N PRO A 126 -0.18 4.72 14.89
CA PRO A 126 0.35 4.92 13.55
C PRO A 126 1.37 3.83 13.20
N ILE A 127 1.40 3.45 11.92
CA ILE A 127 2.46 2.58 11.39
C ILE A 127 3.73 3.42 11.21
N GLU A 128 4.86 2.95 11.72
CA GLU A 128 6.13 3.70 11.72
C GLU A 128 6.73 3.90 10.32
N ARG A 129 6.55 2.92 9.42
CA ARG A 129 7.10 2.93 8.06
C ARG A 129 6.04 2.55 7.05
N VAL A 130 5.90 3.37 6.03
CA VAL A 130 4.98 3.14 4.91
C VAL A 130 5.74 3.24 3.60
N GLY A 131 5.46 2.35 2.66
CA GLY A 131 5.92 2.41 1.28
C GLY A 131 4.75 2.75 0.37
N ALA A 132 4.97 3.64 -0.59
CA ALA A 132 4.00 3.96 -1.64
C ALA A 132 4.58 3.57 -3.00
N TYR A 133 3.82 2.81 -3.77
CA TYR A 133 4.17 2.44 -5.14
C TYR A 133 3.33 3.27 -6.10
N LEU A 134 4.00 3.99 -6.99
CA LEU A 134 3.39 4.72 -8.09
C LEU A 134 3.84 4.06 -9.40
N PRO A 135 2.97 3.36 -10.14
CA PRO A 135 3.34 2.80 -11.43
C PRO A 135 3.70 3.94 -12.40
N ALA A 136 4.79 3.76 -13.13
CA ALA A 136 5.12 4.58 -14.29
C ALA A 136 4.51 3.96 -15.56
N GLY A 137 4.33 4.78 -16.60
CA GLY A 137 3.70 4.37 -17.86
C GLY A 137 2.63 5.35 -18.31
#